data_AF-A0A9Y4TVX8-F1
#
_entry.id   AF-A0A9Y4TVX8-F1
#
_cell.length_a   1.000
_cell.length_b   1.000
_cell.length_c   1.000
_cell.angle_alpha   90.00
_cell.angle_beta   90.00
_cell.angle_gamma   90.00
#
_symmetry.space_group_name_H-M   'P 1'
#
loop_
_entity.id
_entity.type
_entity.pdbx_description
1 polymer ?
#
loop_
_entity_poly.entity_id
_entity_poly.type
_entity_poly.pdbx_seq_one_letter_code
_entity_poly.pdbx_strand_id
1 'polypeptide(L)'
;MKEEELQELKRKLEEEELTQDQRIRLLNSSLNKALNLAALQTDGGAASTLLKSRLYLSGVLSHCVAALRPGRLQESWSAAATLAQLTCCCCVGVQPGRHSEAFHRLFLPSVVDALLSLAGQLMRRAERCSLFRTLMDSVGRLLSAHAQLSAHVISSAHYEQIQMCDDVAVTLLCVQMWIQICTTSRNFLSELSDDSALLLLNEAVGQLALSSDSTVGGASIRLILLMANQLKLRLQPLLLSFRGLDSLLDKDWRGRGFDQDVDQLIALVQSGQGVLMSGSQVSTEHVQAACVIQAAWRSYRTRRRVKSLSRAVSTLQRRYRARRRRQQQQTEARRWEEELSYQVFVRRQQARRRFHQKQRRLLQLLPADQVQSYLQEVERRAAVVIQSFWRGFRERRRYQDTQRHTLRQTQKRQQAAMTLQTAVCPPVPT
;
A
#
# COMPACT_ATOMS: atom_id res chain seq x y z
N MET A 1 2.37 27.40 -12.36
CA MET A 1 1.60 27.51 -11.11
C MET A 1 2.54 27.99 -10.01
N LYS A 2 2.21 29.13 -9.39
CA LYS A 2 2.99 29.72 -8.29
C LYS A 2 2.70 28.97 -6.98
N GLU A 3 3.56 29.13 -5.98
CA GLU A 3 3.42 28.45 -4.67
C GLU A 3 2.10 28.84 -3.97
N GLU A 4 1.70 30.12 -4.08
CA GLU A 4 0.44 30.64 -3.53
C GLU A 4 -0.79 29.96 -4.14
N GLU A 5 -0.81 29.77 -5.46
CA GLU A 5 -1.90 29.07 -6.16
C GLU A 5 -1.98 27.59 -5.75
N LEU A 6 -0.84 26.97 -5.44
CA LEU A 6 -0.74 25.58 -5.02
C LEU A 6 -1.25 25.40 -3.58
N GLN A 7 -0.93 26.34 -2.69
CA GLN A 7 -1.45 26.36 -1.33
C GLN A 7 -2.96 26.61 -1.31
N GLU A 8 -3.46 27.52 -2.15
CA GLU A 8 -4.89 27.77 -2.26
C GLU A 8 -5.65 26.57 -2.82
N LEU A 9 -5.09 25.89 -3.83
CA LEU A 9 -5.65 24.64 -4.34
C LEU A 9 -5.71 23.58 -3.24
N LYS A 10 -4.65 23.44 -2.44
CA LYS A 10 -4.61 22.49 -1.33
C LYS A 10 -5.65 22.80 -0.26
N ARG A 11 -5.79 24.07 0.13
CA ARG A 11 -6.80 24.53 1.09
C ARG A 11 -8.20 24.13 0.63
N LYS A 12 -8.53 24.40 -0.63
CA LYS A 12 -9.80 23.97 -1.23
C LYS A 12 -9.98 22.46 -1.20
N LEU A 13 -8.93 21.67 -1.46
CA LEU A 13 -9.04 20.20 -1.45
C LEU A 13 -9.26 19.61 -0.05
N GLU A 14 -8.81 20.32 0.99
CA GLU A 14 -8.96 19.95 2.40
C GLU A 14 -10.33 20.34 2.99
N GLU A 15 -11.12 21.17 2.29
CA GLU A 15 -12.49 21.47 2.69
C GLU A 15 -13.37 20.19 2.67
N GLU A 16 -14.02 19.91 3.80
CA GLU A 16 -14.79 18.67 4.01
C GLU A 16 -16.04 18.58 3.12
N GLU A 17 -16.58 19.73 2.68
CA GLU A 17 -17.86 19.83 1.97
C GLU A 17 -17.82 19.43 0.49
N LEU A 18 -16.64 19.31 -0.13
CA LEU A 18 -16.56 18.98 -1.55
C LEU A 18 -16.96 17.52 -1.84
N THR A 19 -17.88 17.36 -2.79
CA THR A 19 -18.20 16.03 -3.32
C THR A 19 -17.02 15.47 -4.13
N GLN A 20 -16.95 14.14 -4.30
CA GLN A 20 -15.85 13.50 -5.03
C GLN A 20 -15.77 14.01 -6.48
N ASP A 21 -16.91 14.20 -7.15
CA ASP A 21 -16.96 14.75 -8.51
C ASP A 21 -16.49 16.20 -8.59
N GLN A 22 -16.83 17.04 -7.60
CA GLN A 22 -16.33 18.41 -7.53
C GLN A 22 -14.80 18.43 -7.33
N ARG A 23 -14.25 17.55 -6.47
CA ARG A 23 -12.80 17.40 -6.31
C ARG A 23 -12.12 16.99 -7.61
N ILE A 24 -12.68 16.02 -8.34
CA ILE A 24 -12.13 15.57 -9.64
C ILE A 24 -12.14 16.72 -10.65
N ARG A 25 -13.23 17.47 -10.77
CA ARG A 25 -13.34 18.63 -11.68
C ARG A 25 -12.34 19.73 -11.34
N LEU A 26 -12.24 20.10 -10.06
CA LEU A 26 -11.29 21.09 -9.58
C LEU A 26 -9.85 20.67 -9.93
N LEU A 27 -9.47 19.45 -9.58
CA LEU A 27 -8.14 18.90 -9.89
C LEU A 27 -7.86 18.91 -11.40
N ASN A 28 -8.80 18.43 -12.22
CA ASN A 28 -8.66 18.42 -13.67
C ASN A 28 -8.42 19.82 -14.24
N SER A 29 -9.23 20.81 -13.84
CA SER A 29 -9.07 22.18 -14.33
C SER A 29 -7.73 22.79 -13.94
N SER A 30 -7.31 22.61 -12.69
CA SER A 30 -6.07 23.18 -12.15
C SER A 30 -4.83 22.52 -12.75
N LEU A 31 -4.82 21.18 -12.85
CA LEU A 31 -3.71 20.43 -13.45
C LEU A 31 -3.57 20.72 -14.94
N ASN A 32 -4.67 20.70 -15.70
CA ASN A 32 -4.63 21.04 -17.13
C ASN A 32 -4.09 22.45 -17.35
N LYS A 33 -4.63 23.44 -16.63
CA LYS A 33 -4.17 24.82 -16.75
C LYS A 33 -2.68 24.93 -16.41
N ALA A 34 -2.24 24.31 -15.32
CA ALA A 34 -0.85 24.39 -14.89
C ALA A 34 0.12 23.71 -15.87
N LEU A 35 -0.22 22.53 -16.38
CA LEU A 35 0.60 21.79 -17.34
C LEU A 35 0.68 22.51 -18.69
N ASN A 36 -0.44 23.04 -19.19
CA ASN A 36 -0.46 23.79 -20.45
C ASN A 36 0.36 25.07 -20.36
N LEU A 37 0.25 25.81 -19.25
CA LEU A 37 1.08 27.00 -19.02
C LEU A 37 2.56 26.67 -18.91
N ALA A 38 2.94 25.53 -18.32
CA ALA A 38 4.33 25.10 -18.26
C ALA A 38 4.87 24.66 -19.64
N ALA A 39 4.03 24.07 -20.49
CA ALA A 39 4.40 23.65 -21.84
C ALA A 39 4.67 24.84 -22.78
N LEU A 40 4.02 25.99 -22.56
CA LEU A 40 4.15 27.20 -23.38
C LEU A 40 5.40 28.04 -23.05
N GLN A 41 6.19 27.69 -22.02
CA GLN A 41 7.38 28.43 -21.65
C GLN A 41 8.58 28.06 -22.54
N THR A 42 9.49 29.01 -22.77
CA THR A 42 10.71 28.84 -23.57
C THR A 42 11.58 27.69 -23.07
N ASP A 43 11.60 27.44 -21.75
CA ASP A 43 12.26 26.30 -21.10
C ASP A 43 11.26 25.20 -20.69
N GLY A 44 10.29 24.90 -21.55
CA GLY A 44 9.12 24.08 -21.22
C GLY A 44 9.45 22.72 -20.59
N GLY A 45 10.57 22.09 -20.94
CA GLY A 45 11.04 20.84 -20.32
C GLY A 45 11.45 21.00 -18.85
N ALA A 46 12.24 22.02 -18.53
CA ALA A 46 12.70 22.30 -17.16
C ALA A 46 11.55 22.84 -16.30
N ALA A 47 10.73 23.75 -16.86
CA ALA A 47 9.55 24.29 -16.21
C ALA A 47 8.52 23.20 -15.86
N SER A 48 8.28 22.25 -16.77
CA SER A 48 7.39 21.10 -16.56
C SER A 48 7.92 20.18 -15.46
N THR A 49 9.21 19.84 -15.49
CA THR A 49 9.87 19.00 -14.46
C THR A 49 9.77 19.63 -13.06
N LEU A 50 10.01 20.93 -12.96
CA LEU A 50 9.90 21.68 -11.71
C LEU A 50 8.46 21.71 -11.19
N LEU A 51 7.49 21.98 -12.08
CA LEU A 51 6.06 21.98 -11.72
C LEU A 51 5.62 20.61 -11.18
N LYS A 52 5.97 19.52 -11.88
CA LYS A 52 5.64 18.15 -11.45
C LYS A 52 6.22 17.83 -10.08
N SER A 53 7.46 18.26 -9.83
CA SER A 53 8.12 18.09 -8.53
C SER A 53 7.40 18.87 -7.41
N ARG A 54 6.96 20.10 -7.68
CA ARG A 54 6.15 20.89 -6.73
C ARG A 54 4.80 20.25 -6.45
N LEU A 55 4.11 19.74 -7.48
CA LEU A 55 2.83 19.03 -7.34
C LEU A 55 2.95 17.79 -6.44
N TYR A 56 4.07 17.05 -6.55
CA TYR A 56 4.33 15.92 -5.66
C TYR A 56 4.61 16.38 -4.23
N LEU A 57 5.55 17.32 -4.05
CA LEU A 57 6.01 17.76 -2.73
C LEU A 57 4.93 18.47 -1.91
N SER A 58 3.99 19.18 -2.57
CA SER A 58 2.87 19.83 -1.89
C SER A 58 1.78 18.84 -1.40
N GLY A 59 1.79 17.62 -1.94
CA GLY A 59 0.79 16.59 -1.67
C GLY A 59 -0.40 16.59 -2.62
N VAL A 60 -0.48 17.52 -3.58
CA VAL A 60 -1.60 17.60 -4.55
C VAL A 60 -1.77 16.30 -5.32
N LEU A 61 -0.68 15.67 -5.77
CA LEU A 61 -0.79 14.37 -6.45
C LEU A 61 -1.36 13.26 -5.56
N SER A 62 -1.18 13.34 -4.23
CA SER A 62 -1.80 12.39 -3.30
C SER A 62 -3.32 12.59 -3.23
N HIS A 63 -3.80 13.84 -3.32
CA HIS A 63 -5.23 14.13 -3.44
C HIS A 63 -5.81 13.61 -4.77
N CYS A 64 -5.06 13.67 -5.87
CA CYS A 64 -5.47 13.07 -7.13
C CYS A 64 -5.70 11.56 -6.99
N VAL A 65 -4.74 10.84 -6.41
CA VAL A 65 -4.85 9.39 -6.17
C VAL A 65 -6.02 9.06 -5.25
N ALA A 66 -6.26 9.87 -4.21
CA ALA A 66 -7.38 9.68 -3.31
C ALA A 66 -8.74 9.88 -4.02
N ALA A 67 -8.84 10.87 -4.91
CA ALA A 67 -10.04 11.17 -5.67
C ALA A 67 -10.39 10.10 -6.72
N LEU A 68 -9.41 9.30 -7.16
CA LEU A 68 -9.61 8.20 -8.10
C LEU A 68 -10.14 6.91 -7.45
N ARG A 69 -10.28 6.86 -6.11
CA ARG A 69 -10.73 5.65 -5.43
C ARG A 69 -12.21 5.34 -5.70
N PRO A 70 -12.56 4.06 -5.88
CA PRO A 70 -13.85 3.61 -6.41
C PRO A 70 -15.09 3.91 -5.54
N GLY A 71 -14.92 4.27 -4.27
CA GLY A 71 -15.99 4.26 -3.27
C GLY A 71 -17.15 5.24 -3.47
N ARG A 72 -17.01 6.31 -4.28
CA ARG A 72 -18.10 7.28 -4.52
C ARG A 72 -18.13 7.88 -5.93
N LEU A 73 -17.61 7.17 -6.94
CA LEU A 73 -17.74 7.59 -8.35
C LEU A 73 -19.16 7.25 -8.84
N GLN A 74 -20.09 8.19 -8.71
CA GLN A 74 -21.47 7.98 -9.16
C GLN A 74 -21.58 8.02 -10.68
N GLU A 75 -21.02 9.03 -11.38
CA GLU A 75 -21.29 9.19 -12.83
C GLU A 75 -20.13 9.72 -13.70
N SER A 76 -19.14 10.44 -13.14
CA SER A 76 -18.14 11.16 -13.96
C SER A 76 -16.90 10.33 -14.35
N TRP A 77 -17.11 9.21 -15.05
CA TRP A 77 -16.04 8.29 -15.48
C TRP A 77 -15.04 8.93 -16.45
N SER A 78 -15.51 9.80 -17.33
CA SER A 78 -14.64 10.56 -18.24
C SER A 78 -13.71 11.51 -17.47
N ALA A 79 -14.24 12.26 -16.50
CA ALA A 79 -13.43 13.15 -15.67
C ALA A 79 -12.43 12.37 -14.80
N ALA A 80 -12.82 11.20 -14.29
CA ALA A 80 -11.92 10.32 -13.57
C ALA A 80 -10.79 9.78 -14.46
N ALA A 81 -11.10 9.37 -15.70
CA ALA A 81 -10.10 8.93 -16.66
C ALA A 81 -9.12 10.06 -17.04
N THR A 82 -9.63 11.28 -17.24
CA THR A 82 -8.80 12.47 -17.46
C THR A 82 -7.88 12.74 -16.27
N LEU A 83 -8.42 12.68 -15.04
CA LEU A 83 -7.61 12.89 -13.83
C LEU A 83 -6.52 11.83 -13.68
N ALA A 84 -6.85 10.57 -13.97
CA ALA A 84 -5.90 9.47 -13.99
C ALA A 84 -4.76 9.71 -15.00
N GLN A 85 -5.11 10.13 -16.22
CA GLN A 85 -4.14 10.47 -17.26
C GLN A 85 -3.23 11.63 -16.83
N LEU A 86 -3.79 12.71 -16.29
CA LEU A 86 -3.01 13.86 -15.79
C LEU A 86 -2.10 13.47 -14.63
N THR A 87 -2.61 12.68 -13.69
CA THR A 87 -1.84 12.17 -12.56
C THR A 87 -0.66 11.35 -13.05
N CYS A 88 -0.87 10.46 -14.02
CA CYS A 88 0.20 9.70 -14.66
C CYS A 88 1.23 10.61 -15.33
N CYS A 89 0.79 11.59 -16.13
CA CYS A 89 1.68 12.57 -16.78
C CYS A 89 2.55 13.32 -15.76
N CYS A 90 1.99 13.66 -14.60
CA CYS A 90 2.71 14.32 -13.52
C CYS A 90 3.71 13.41 -12.80
N CYS A 91 3.60 12.09 -12.91
CA CYS A 91 4.52 11.13 -12.29
C CYS A 91 5.77 10.82 -13.14
N VAL A 92 5.79 11.26 -14.40
CA VAL A 92 6.92 11.04 -15.33
C VAL A 92 7.86 12.23 -15.29
N GLY A 93 9.14 11.99 -15.01
CA GLY A 93 10.18 13.02 -14.94
C GLY A 93 10.12 13.87 -13.66
N VAL A 94 9.62 13.32 -12.55
CA VAL A 94 9.63 14.00 -11.24
C VAL A 94 11.02 13.93 -10.62
N GLN A 95 11.47 15.02 -9.99
CA GLN A 95 12.67 15.05 -9.17
C GLN A 95 12.28 15.16 -7.67
N PRO A 96 12.04 14.02 -7.00
CA PRO A 96 11.52 14.00 -5.62
C PRO A 96 12.57 14.37 -4.56
N GLY A 97 13.85 14.52 -4.95
CA GLY A 97 14.95 14.87 -4.04
C GLY A 97 15.06 13.91 -2.85
N ARG A 98 15.02 14.44 -1.62
CA ARG A 98 15.09 13.68 -0.36
C ARG A 98 13.93 12.69 -0.17
N HIS A 99 12.84 12.83 -0.92
CA HIS A 99 11.67 11.96 -0.86
C HIS A 99 11.65 10.88 -1.95
N SER A 100 12.78 10.63 -2.62
CA SER A 100 12.90 9.64 -3.70
C SER A 100 12.44 8.23 -3.29
N GLU A 101 12.85 7.76 -2.12
CA GLU A 101 12.44 6.42 -1.67
C GLU A 101 10.91 6.33 -1.47
N ALA A 102 10.31 7.33 -0.82
CA ALA A 102 8.87 7.39 -0.61
C ALA A 102 8.10 7.50 -1.94
N PHE A 103 8.64 8.26 -2.90
CA PHE A 103 8.06 8.41 -4.23
C PHE A 103 7.98 7.05 -4.94
N HIS A 104 9.12 6.35 -5.05
CA HIS A 104 9.19 5.10 -5.82
C HIS A 104 8.55 3.91 -5.09
N ARG A 105 8.67 3.82 -3.76
CA ARG A 105 8.21 2.64 -3.00
C ARG A 105 6.78 2.73 -2.47
N LEU A 106 6.21 3.93 -2.35
CA LEU A 106 4.88 4.12 -1.76
C LEU A 106 3.94 4.86 -2.71
N PHE A 107 4.38 6.00 -3.25
CA PHE A 107 3.51 6.85 -4.04
C PHE A 107 3.20 6.25 -5.42
N LEU A 108 4.22 5.89 -6.21
CA LEU A 108 4.00 5.31 -7.54
C LEU A 108 3.16 4.01 -7.54
N PRO A 109 3.39 3.03 -6.63
CA PRO A 109 2.49 1.88 -6.49
C PRO A 109 1.05 2.28 -6.20
N SER A 110 0.82 3.31 -5.37
CA SER A 110 -0.54 3.78 -5.06
C SER A 110 -1.25 4.41 -6.25
N VAL A 111 -0.50 5.07 -7.16
CA VAL A 111 -1.02 5.61 -8.42
C VAL A 111 -1.45 4.45 -9.34
N VAL A 112 -0.59 3.43 -9.47
CA VAL A 112 -0.88 2.21 -10.24
C VAL A 112 -2.12 1.50 -9.71
N ASP A 113 -2.24 1.32 -8.38
CA ASP A 113 -3.39 0.67 -7.77
C ASP A 113 -4.70 1.44 -8.05
N ALA A 114 -4.67 2.77 -8.00
CA ALA A 114 -5.83 3.59 -8.32
C ALA A 114 -6.22 3.48 -9.81
N LEU A 115 -5.24 3.52 -10.72
CA LEU A 115 -5.45 3.34 -12.17
C LEU A 115 -6.07 1.96 -12.48
N LEU A 116 -5.47 0.89 -11.97
CA LEU A 116 -5.92 -0.47 -12.19
C LEU A 116 -7.28 -0.75 -11.55
N SER A 117 -7.53 -0.20 -10.36
CA SER A 117 -8.85 -0.29 -9.73
C SER A 117 -9.93 0.39 -10.58
N LEU A 118 -9.62 1.56 -11.17
CA LEU A 118 -10.56 2.28 -12.04
C LEU A 118 -10.78 1.53 -13.36
N ALA A 119 -9.71 1.02 -13.98
CA ALA A 119 -9.78 0.17 -15.17
C ALA A 119 -10.60 -1.10 -14.89
N GLY A 120 -10.44 -1.66 -13.68
CA GLY A 120 -11.23 -2.75 -13.12
C GLY A 120 -12.75 -2.55 -13.21
N GLN A 121 -13.19 -1.32 -12.94
CA GLN A 121 -14.61 -0.95 -12.97
C GLN A 121 -15.11 -0.66 -14.39
N LEU A 122 -14.23 -0.18 -15.27
CA LEU A 122 -14.57 0.13 -16.65
C LEU A 122 -14.66 -1.11 -17.53
N MET A 123 -13.84 -2.15 -17.29
CA MET A 123 -13.82 -3.36 -18.13
C MET A 123 -15.20 -4.04 -18.21
N ARG A 124 -16.02 -3.94 -17.16
CA ARG A 124 -17.34 -4.61 -17.08
C ARG A 124 -18.42 -3.92 -17.91
N ARG A 125 -18.08 -2.85 -18.64
CA ARG A 125 -19.02 -2.01 -19.39
C ARG A 125 -18.47 -1.75 -20.79
N ALA A 126 -18.92 -2.54 -21.77
CA ALA A 126 -18.45 -2.49 -23.16
C ALA A 126 -18.50 -1.08 -23.80
N GLU A 127 -19.47 -0.24 -23.42
CA GLU A 127 -19.60 1.15 -23.88
C GLU A 127 -18.43 2.07 -23.48
N ARG A 128 -17.52 1.60 -22.61
CA ARG A 128 -16.44 2.40 -22.01
C ARG A 128 -15.05 1.94 -22.41
N CYS A 129 -14.93 1.17 -23.49
CA CYS A 129 -13.64 0.68 -24.02
C CYS A 129 -12.65 1.81 -24.31
N SER A 130 -13.10 2.98 -24.78
CA SER A 130 -12.23 4.15 -25.01
C SER A 130 -11.61 4.68 -23.71
N LEU A 131 -12.40 4.77 -22.63
CA LEU A 131 -11.92 5.19 -21.31
C LEU A 131 -10.98 4.15 -20.70
N PHE A 132 -11.30 2.86 -20.86
CA PHE A 132 -10.42 1.77 -20.44
C PHE A 132 -9.07 1.84 -21.16
N ARG A 133 -9.06 2.03 -22.49
CA ARG A 133 -7.83 2.24 -23.27
C ARG A 133 -7.01 3.40 -22.72
N THR A 134 -7.63 4.56 -22.47
CA THR A 134 -6.92 5.72 -21.89
C THR A 134 -6.25 5.39 -20.56
N LEU A 135 -6.87 4.57 -19.71
CA LEU A 135 -6.27 4.14 -18.45
C LEU A 135 -5.11 3.17 -18.66
N MET A 136 -5.26 2.20 -19.56
CA MET A 136 -4.19 1.24 -19.87
C MET A 136 -3.00 1.92 -20.54
N ASP A 137 -3.24 2.88 -21.43
CA ASP A 137 -2.18 3.72 -22.02
C ASP A 137 -1.46 4.55 -20.95
N SER A 138 -2.19 5.03 -19.94
CA SER A 138 -1.61 5.73 -18.80
C SER A 138 -0.75 4.79 -17.94
N VAL A 139 -1.23 3.57 -17.65
CA VAL A 139 -0.42 2.55 -16.96
C VAL A 139 0.84 2.25 -17.77
N GLY A 140 0.72 2.06 -19.09
CA GLY A 140 1.85 1.78 -19.97
C GLY A 140 2.89 2.90 -19.97
N ARG A 141 2.46 4.16 -20.07
CA ARG A 141 3.36 5.32 -19.97
C ARG A 141 4.12 5.35 -18.65
N LEU A 142 3.45 5.01 -17.55
CA LEU A 142 4.08 4.99 -16.23
C LEU A 142 5.12 3.87 -16.13
N LEU A 143 4.81 2.69 -16.66
CA LEU A 143 5.72 1.54 -16.73
C LEU A 143 6.95 1.83 -17.60
N SER A 144 6.76 2.48 -18.75
CA SER A 144 7.86 2.90 -19.62
C SER A 144 8.83 3.85 -18.94
N ALA A 145 8.36 4.70 -18.02
CA ALA A 145 9.18 5.62 -17.24
C ALA A 145 9.77 4.98 -15.97
N HIS A 146 9.13 3.95 -15.43
CA HIS A 146 9.46 3.33 -14.14
C HIS A 146 9.33 1.80 -14.23
N ALA A 147 10.26 1.13 -14.91
CA ALA A 147 10.18 -0.33 -15.17
C ALA A 147 10.05 -1.19 -13.91
N GLN A 148 10.58 -0.72 -12.78
CA GLN A 148 10.41 -1.34 -11.45
C GLN A 148 8.94 -1.55 -11.02
N LEU A 149 7.99 -0.82 -11.60
CA LEU A 149 6.55 -0.98 -11.32
C LEU A 149 5.93 -2.20 -12.00
N SER A 150 6.60 -2.82 -12.98
CA SER A 150 6.04 -3.96 -13.73
C SER A 150 5.71 -5.14 -12.83
N ALA A 151 6.57 -5.45 -11.86
CA ALA A 151 6.29 -6.48 -10.86
C ALA A 151 5.03 -6.18 -10.04
N HIS A 152 4.81 -4.89 -9.72
CA HIS A 152 3.63 -4.44 -8.98
C HIS A 152 2.35 -4.56 -9.82
N VAL A 153 2.39 -4.17 -11.10
CA VAL A 153 1.25 -4.33 -12.03
C VAL A 153 0.89 -5.79 -12.20
N ILE A 154 1.84 -6.66 -12.54
CA ILE A 154 1.55 -8.06 -12.85
C ILE A 154 1.11 -8.86 -11.61
N SER A 155 1.48 -8.42 -10.40
CA SER A 155 1.03 -9.03 -9.15
C SER A 155 -0.26 -8.41 -8.57
N SER A 156 -0.78 -7.34 -9.19
CA SER A 156 -1.98 -6.64 -8.71
C SER A 156 -3.23 -7.51 -8.84
N ALA A 157 -4.07 -7.50 -7.80
CA ALA A 157 -5.37 -8.18 -7.84
C ALA A 157 -6.34 -7.53 -8.83
N HIS A 158 -6.22 -6.22 -9.06
CA HIS A 158 -7.04 -5.52 -10.04
C HIS A 158 -6.63 -5.86 -11.46
N TYR A 159 -5.33 -6.00 -11.72
CA TYR A 159 -4.83 -6.43 -13.02
C TYR A 159 -5.19 -7.88 -13.32
N GLU A 160 -5.06 -8.78 -12.35
CA GLU A 160 -5.52 -10.17 -12.48
C GLU A 160 -7.01 -10.24 -12.80
N GLN A 161 -7.85 -9.39 -12.20
CA GLN A 161 -9.27 -9.31 -12.56
C GLN A 161 -9.50 -8.84 -14.00
N ILE A 162 -8.66 -7.93 -14.51
CA ILE A 162 -8.71 -7.44 -15.90
C ILE A 162 -8.35 -8.57 -16.86
N GLN A 163 -7.32 -9.35 -16.55
CA GLN A 163 -6.84 -10.45 -17.38
C GLN A 163 -7.78 -11.64 -17.43
N MET A 164 -8.52 -11.89 -16.35
CA MET A 164 -9.53 -12.96 -16.29
C MET A 164 -10.87 -12.56 -16.91
N CYS A 165 -10.92 -11.42 -17.60
CA CYS A 165 -12.11 -10.97 -18.31
C CYS A 165 -12.21 -11.67 -19.66
N ASP A 166 -13.33 -12.31 -19.95
CA ASP A 166 -13.57 -13.03 -21.22
C ASP A 166 -13.77 -12.09 -22.44
N ASP A 167 -13.55 -10.78 -22.27
CA ASP A 167 -13.67 -9.80 -23.33
C ASP A 167 -12.37 -9.73 -24.15
N VAL A 168 -12.50 -10.06 -25.44
CA VAL A 168 -11.39 -10.07 -26.42
C VAL A 168 -10.76 -8.68 -26.57
N ALA A 169 -11.56 -7.60 -26.55
CA ALA A 169 -11.04 -6.25 -26.70
C ALA A 169 -10.26 -5.80 -25.46
N VAL A 170 -10.73 -6.14 -24.26
CA VAL A 170 -10.01 -5.87 -23.00
C VAL A 170 -8.67 -6.61 -22.97
N THR A 171 -8.69 -7.89 -23.35
CA THR A 171 -7.51 -8.75 -23.42
C THR A 171 -6.50 -8.21 -24.44
N LEU A 172 -6.96 -7.88 -25.65
CA LEU A 172 -6.14 -7.31 -26.70
C LEU A 172 -5.47 -6.00 -26.25
N LEU A 173 -6.21 -5.11 -25.59
CA LEU A 173 -5.66 -3.86 -25.06
C LEU A 173 -4.57 -4.10 -24.00
N CYS A 174 -4.70 -5.14 -23.18
CA CYS A 174 -3.68 -5.51 -22.20
C CYS A 174 -2.39 -5.99 -22.87
N VAL A 175 -2.50 -6.87 -23.87
CA VAL A 175 -1.33 -7.37 -24.62
C VAL A 175 -0.69 -6.23 -25.43
N GLN A 176 -1.50 -5.39 -26.08
CA GLN A 176 -1.02 -4.22 -26.83
C GLN A 176 -0.29 -3.21 -25.95
N MET A 177 -0.75 -2.98 -24.72
CA MET A 177 -0.03 -2.14 -23.76
C MET A 177 1.41 -2.67 -23.55
N TRP A 178 1.58 -3.97 -23.31
CA TRP A 178 2.91 -4.56 -23.12
C TRP A 178 3.77 -4.51 -24.38
N ILE A 179 3.20 -4.78 -25.55
CA ILE A 179 3.88 -4.61 -26.83
C ILE A 179 4.39 -3.17 -26.96
N GLN A 180 3.53 -2.19 -26.71
CA GLN A 180 3.89 -0.77 -26.84
C GLN A 180 5.01 -0.35 -25.87
N ILE A 181 4.99 -0.85 -24.63
CA ILE A 181 6.07 -0.60 -23.67
C ILE A 181 7.37 -1.20 -24.19
N CYS A 182 7.35 -2.46 -24.63
CA CYS A 182 8.54 -3.15 -25.12
C CYS A 182 9.10 -2.49 -26.39
N THR A 183 8.25 -2.00 -27.29
CA THR A 183 8.69 -1.31 -28.52
C THR A 183 9.24 0.08 -28.25
N THR A 184 8.61 0.83 -27.34
CA THR A 184 9.00 2.22 -27.03
C THR A 184 10.27 2.26 -26.18
N SER A 185 10.38 1.38 -25.19
CA SER A 185 11.48 1.36 -24.23
C SER A 185 12.40 0.16 -24.51
N ARG A 186 13.46 0.37 -25.30
CA ARG A 186 14.40 -0.70 -25.73
C ARG A 186 15.04 -1.49 -24.59
N ASN A 187 15.24 -0.85 -23.44
CA ASN A 187 15.87 -1.46 -22.27
C ASN A 187 14.85 -2.01 -21.26
N PHE A 188 13.55 -1.82 -21.49
CA PHE A 188 12.52 -2.14 -20.51
C PHE A 188 12.59 -3.59 -20.03
N LEU A 189 12.63 -4.56 -20.95
CA LEU A 189 12.70 -5.97 -20.57
C LEU A 189 14.04 -6.35 -19.93
N SER A 190 15.13 -5.68 -20.32
CA SER A 190 16.45 -5.93 -19.73
C SER A 190 16.51 -5.54 -18.25
N GLU A 191 15.74 -4.51 -17.85
CA GLU A 191 15.63 -4.04 -16.46
C GLU A 191 14.73 -4.92 -15.59
N LEU A 192 13.91 -5.80 -16.19
CA LEU A 192 13.05 -6.71 -15.43
C LEU A 192 13.85 -7.83 -14.76
N SER A 193 13.42 -8.20 -13.55
CA SER A 193 13.85 -9.44 -12.91
C SER A 193 13.32 -10.66 -13.66
N ASP A 194 14.00 -11.80 -13.54
CA ASP A 194 13.56 -13.05 -14.17
C ASP A 194 12.15 -13.46 -13.72
N ASP A 195 11.79 -13.23 -12.45
CA ASP A 195 10.44 -13.44 -11.93
C ASP A 195 9.39 -12.58 -12.66
N SER A 196 9.71 -11.31 -12.94
CA SER A 196 8.80 -10.38 -13.61
C SER A 196 8.67 -10.70 -15.11
N ALA A 197 9.79 -11.05 -15.75
CA ALA A 197 9.81 -11.52 -17.13
C ALA A 197 9.03 -12.83 -17.28
N LEU A 198 9.18 -13.78 -16.35
CA LEU A 198 8.42 -15.02 -16.34
C LEU A 198 6.92 -14.77 -16.13
N LEU A 199 6.55 -13.83 -15.26
CA LEU A 199 5.15 -13.44 -15.08
C LEU A 199 4.54 -12.85 -16.37
N LEU A 200 5.27 -12.01 -17.09
CA LEU A 200 4.83 -11.47 -18.38
C LEU A 200 4.74 -12.57 -19.45
N LEU A 201 5.70 -13.50 -19.49
CA LEU A 201 5.69 -14.64 -20.40
C LEU A 201 4.52 -15.59 -20.12
N ASN A 202 4.25 -15.87 -18.85
CA ASN A 202 3.09 -16.67 -18.46
C ASN A 202 1.78 -16.02 -18.92
N GLU A 203 1.70 -14.68 -18.90
CA GLU A 203 0.53 -13.98 -19.40
C GLU A 203 0.35 -14.22 -20.90
N ALA A 204 1.37 -13.96 -21.71
CA ALA A 204 1.29 -14.14 -23.16
C ALA A 204 0.98 -15.61 -23.53
N VAL A 205 1.63 -16.57 -22.88
CA VAL A 205 1.37 -18.00 -23.10
C VAL A 205 -0.02 -18.40 -22.59
N GLY A 206 -0.48 -17.84 -21.48
CA GLY A 206 -1.83 -18.06 -20.97
C GLY A 206 -2.89 -17.60 -21.96
N GLN A 207 -2.70 -16.44 -22.60
CA GLN A 207 -3.60 -15.96 -23.64
C GLN A 207 -3.60 -16.85 -24.89
N LEU A 208 -2.45 -17.38 -25.30
CA LEU A 208 -2.36 -18.37 -26.40
C LEU A 208 -3.06 -19.69 -26.09
N ALA A 209 -3.18 -20.05 -24.82
CA ALA A 209 -3.85 -21.26 -24.39
C ALA A 209 -5.37 -21.10 -24.21
N LEU A 210 -5.83 -19.90 -23.85
CA LEU A 210 -7.23 -19.65 -23.48
C LEU A 210 -8.03 -18.94 -24.57
N SER A 211 -7.38 -18.12 -25.40
CA SER A 211 -8.05 -17.36 -26.45
C SER A 211 -8.11 -18.15 -27.75
N SER A 212 -9.24 -18.08 -28.45
CA SER A 212 -9.40 -18.56 -29.82
C SER A 212 -9.30 -17.43 -30.86
N ASP A 213 -9.12 -16.18 -30.42
CA ASP A 213 -9.11 -15.00 -31.29
C ASP A 213 -7.74 -14.78 -31.94
N SER A 214 -7.72 -14.67 -33.27
CA SER A 214 -6.49 -14.51 -34.06
C SER A 214 -5.74 -13.22 -33.76
N THR A 215 -6.44 -12.13 -33.39
CA THR A 215 -5.80 -10.85 -33.09
C THR A 215 -5.09 -10.89 -31.72
N VAL A 216 -5.73 -11.50 -30.72
CA VAL A 216 -5.13 -11.72 -29.40
C VAL A 216 -3.95 -12.68 -29.48
N GLY A 217 -4.09 -13.78 -30.22
CA GLY A 217 -3.00 -14.74 -30.41
C GLY A 217 -1.80 -14.16 -31.14
N GLY A 218 -2.03 -13.49 -32.27
CA GLY A 218 -0.96 -12.81 -33.01
C GLY A 218 -0.26 -11.74 -32.17
N ALA A 219 -1.01 -10.96 -31.38
CA ALA A 219 -0.42 -10.00 -30.44
C ALA A 219 0.43 -10.70 -29.36
N SER A 220 -0.04 -11.83 -28.83
CA SER A 220 0.66 -12.58 -27.79
C SER A 220 1.97 -13.20 -28.32
N ILE A 221 1.95 -13.79 -29.52
CA ILE A 221 3.17 -14.28 -30.20
C ILE A 221 4.16 -13.14 -30.42
N ARG A 222 3.68 -12.01 -30.94
CA ARG A 222 4.51 -10.81 -31.16
C ARG A 222 5.15 -10.31 -29.86
N LEU A 223 4.42 -10.33 -28.74
CA LEU A 223 4.97 -9.96 -27.44
C LEU A 223 6.11 -10.91 -27.03
N ILE A 224 5.94 -12.23 -27.19
CA ILE A 224 6.99 -13.21 -26.87
C ILE A 224 8.21 -13.02 -27.77
N LEU A 225 8.04 -12.74 -29.06
CA LEU A 225 9.14 -12.46 -29.98
C LEU A 225 9.88 -11.16 -29.61
N LEU A 226 9.18 -10.11 -29.20
CA LEU A 226 9.81 -8.90 -28.64
C LEU A 226 10.61 -9.22 -27.38
N MET A 227 10.09 -10.10 -26.53
CA MET A 227 10.83 -10.59 -25.37
C MET A 227 12.09 -11.36 -25.77
N ALA A 228 12.03 -12.19 -26.81
CA ALA A 228 13.19 -12.93 -27.31
C ALA A 228 14.29 -11.99 -27.79
N ASN A 229 13.92 -10.95 -28.53
CA ASN A 229 14.86 -9.98 -29.06
C ASN A 229 15.58 -9.18 -27.95
N GLN A 230 14.89 -8.81 -26.87
CA GLN A 230 15.49 -7.98 -25.81
C GLN A 230 16.18 -8.79 -24.70
N LEU A 231 15.60 -9.93 -24.30
CA LEU A 231 16.16 -10.77 -23.24
C LEU A 231 17.23 -11.73 -23.76
N LYS A 232 17.25 -12.03 -25.07
CA LYS A 232 18.21 -12.93 -25.73
C LYS A 232 18.35 -14.24 -24.95
N LEU A 233 19.58 -14.59 -24.53
CA LEU A 233 19.89 -15.81 -23.79
C LEU A 233 19.14 -15.93 -22.45
N ARG A 234 18.70 -14.83 -21.83
CA ARG A 234 17.91 -14.88 -20.58
C ARG A 234 16.52 -15.46 -20.78
N LEU A 235 15.95 -15.39 -21.98
CA LEU A 235 14.60 -15.90 -22.24
C LEU A 235 14.57 -17.43 -22.32
N GLN A 236 15.63 -18.04 -22.83
CA GLN A 236 15.65 -19.47 -23.17
C GLN A 236 15.33 -20.38 -21.96
N PRO A 237 15.91 -20.18 -20.75
CA PRO A 237 15.52 -20.94 -19.57
C PRO A 237 14.06 -20.73 -19.16
N LEU A 238 13.48 -19.55 -19.43
CA LEU A 238 12.10 -19.24 -19.10
C LEU A 238 11.14 -19.97 -20.06
N LEU A 239 11.46 -20.03 -21.36
CA LEU A 239 10.67 -20.76 -22.35
C LEU A 239 10.67 -22.28 -22.08
N LEU A 240 11.77 -22.84 -21.59
CA LEU A 240 11.85 -24.25 -21.18
C LEU A 240 10.86 -24.63 -20.07
N SER A 241 10.30 -23.65 -19.35
CA SER A 241 9.24 -23.92 -18.38
C SER A 241 7.90 -24.29 -19.04
N PHE A 242 7.70 -23.98 -20.32
CA PHE A 242 6.46 -24.23 -21.07
C PHE A 242 6.62 -25.42 -22.03
N ARG A 243 6.58 -26.64 -21.48
CA ARG A 243 6.66 -27.87 -22.30
C ARG A 243 5.41 -27.98 -23.20
N GLY A 244 5.62 -28.21 -24.49
CA GLY A 244 4.54 -28.34 -25.48
C GLY A 244 4.06 -27.02 -26.09
N LEU A 245 4.71 -25.89 -25.78
CA LEU A 245 4.40 -24.59 -26.40
C LEU A 245 4.57 -24.64 -27.93
N ASP A 246 5.59 -25.33 -28.42
CA ASP A 246 5.80 -25.62 -29.83
C ASP A 246 4.62 -26.36 -30.46
N SER A 247 4.09 -27.38 -29.78
CA SER A 247 2.91 -28.13 -30.28
C SER A 247 1.64 -27.29 -30.29
N LEU A 248 1.46 -26.40 -29.30
CA LEU A 248 0.32 -25.48 -29.22
C LEU A 248 0.37 -24.46 -30.37
N LEU A 249 1.55 -23.92 -30.64
CA LEU A 249 1.78 -22.98 -31.74
C LEU A 249 1.52 -23.63 -33.10
N ASP A 250 2.03 -24.83 -33.31
CA ASP A 250 1.88 -25.58 -34.56
C ASP A 250 0.43 -25.94 -34.87
N LYS A 251 -0.34 -26.37 -33.85
CA LYS A 251 -1.70 -26.86 -34.03
C LYS A 251 -2.76 -25.77 -34.02
N ASP A 252 -2.69 -24.85 -33.06
CA ASP A 252 -3.81 -23.94 -32.78
C ASP A 252 -3.65 -22.60 -33.50
N TRP A 253 -2.42 -22.23 -33.88
CA TRP A 253 -2.09 -20.88 -34.35
C TRP A 253 -1.54 -20.80 -35.78
N ARG A 254 -1.03 -21.89 -36.36
CA ARG A 254 -0.72 -21.93 -37.81
C ARG A 254 -1.98 -21.76 -38.66
N GLY A 255 -1.82 -21.16 -39.84
CA GLY A 255 -2.86 -20.85 -40.81
C GLY A 255 -3.71 -19.63 -40.44
N ARG A 256 -3.38 -18.88 -39.38
CA ARG A 256 -4.16 -17.73 -38.90
C ARG A 256 -3.66 -16.36 -39.39
N GLY A 257 -2.73 -16.33 -40.34
CA GLY A 257 -2.27 -15.12 -41.02
C GLY A 257 -1.01 -14.46 -40.45
N PHE A 258 -0.27 -15.15 -39.58
CA PHE A 258 1.00 -14.70 -38.98
C PHE A 258 1.99 -15.88 -38.83
N ASP A 259 1.99 -16.78 -39.81
CA ASP A 259 2.76 -18.03 -39.78
C ASP A 259 4.26 -17.83 -39.64
N GLN A 260 4.80 -16.76 -40.22
CA GLN A 260 6.21 -16.42 -40.07
C GLN A 260 6.61 -16.19 -38.59
N ASP A 261 5.77 -15.50 -37.83
CA ASP A 261 5.99 -15.23 -36.41
C ASP A 261 5.84 -16.53 -35.58
N VAL A 262 4.89 -17.39 -35.96
CA VAL A 262 4.69 -18.72 -35.36
C VAL A 262 5.93 -19.59 -35.57
N ASP A 263 6.41 -19.69 -36.81
CA ASP A 263 7.58 -20.49 -37.17
C ASP A 263 8.85 -19.97 -36.47
N GLN A 264 9.02 -18.65 -36.38
CA GLN A 264 10.11 -18.05 -35.63
C GLN A 264 10.07 -18.44 -34.15
N LEU A 265 8.88 -18.41 -33.53
CA LEU A 265 8.74 -18.78 -32.12
C LEU A 265 8.94 -20.28 -31.88
N ILE A 266 8.46 -21.14 -32.78
CA ILE A 266 8.71 -22.60 -32.73
C ILE A 266 10.22 -22.87 -32.79
N ALA A 267 10.94 -22.24 -33.72
CA ALA A 267 12.39 -22.39 -33.83
C ALA A 267 13.12 -21.95 -32.54
N LEU A 268 12.67 -20.85 -31.91
CA LEU A 268 13.22 -20.39 -30.64
C LEU A 268 13.00 -21.41 -29.50
N VAL A 269 11.79 -21.96 -29.38
CA VAL A 269 11.46 -22.97 -28.35
C VAL A 269 12.30 -24.25 -28.55
N GLN A 270 12.40 -24.72 -29.80
CA GLN A 270 13.14 -25.95 -30.14
C GLN A 270 14.66 -25.78 -30.01
N SER A 271 15.21 -24.60 -30.33
CA SER A 271 16.65 -24.32 -30.18
C SER A 271 17.14 -24.44 -28.73
N GLY A 272 16.28 -24.26 -27.74
CA GLY A 272 16.60 -24.49 -26.32
C GLY A 272 16.43 -25.93 -25.84
N GLN A 273 15.63 -26.73 -26.55
CA GLN A 273 15.39 -28.13 -26.20
C GLN A 273 16.48 -29.08 -26.73
N GLY A 274 17.25 -28.65 -27.74
CA GLY A 274 18.32 -29.44 -28.37
C GLY A 274 19.47 -29.88 -27.46
N VAL A 275 19.51 -29.44 -26.20
CA VAL A 275 20.50 -29.87 -25.20
C VAL A 275 19.97 -30.95 -24.26
N LEU A 276 18.65 -31.21 -24.19
CA LEU A 276 18.11 -32.00 -23.07
C LEU A 276 17.24 -33.22 -23.35
N MET A 277 16.54 -33.45 -24.46
CA MET A 277 15.88 -34.76 -24.67
C MET A 277 15.46 -35.02 -26.13
N SER A 278 16.05 -36.06 -26.74
CA SER A 278 15.40 -36.85 -27.79
C SER A 278 14.51 -37.90 -27.12
N GLY A 279 13.24 -37.95 -27.51
CA GLY A 279 12.34 -39.07 -27.22
C GLY A 279 11.32 -38.80 -26.12
N SER A 280 10.08 -38.54 -26.53
CA SER A 280 8.89 -39.29 -26.07
C SER A 280 7.64 -38.69 -26.71
N GLN A 281 6.99 -39.44 -27.60
CA GLN A 281 5.63 -39.15 -28.06
C GLN A 281 4.65 -39.47 -26.92
N VAL A 282 4.43 -38.52 -26.02
CA VAL A 282 3.34 -38.57 -25.04
C VAL A 282 2.12 -37.86 -25.65
N SER A 283 0.91 -38.40 -25.42
CA SER A 283 -0.35 -37.89 -25.98
C SER A 283 -0.46 -36.36 -25.83
N THR A 284 -0.54 -35.66 -26.96
CA THR A 284 -0.35 -34.21 -27.05
C THR A 284 -1.38 -33.41 -26.26
N GLU A 285 -2.60 -33.93 -26.09
CA GLU A 285 -3.68 -33.27 -25.34
C GLU A 285 -3.37 -33.18 -23.84
N HIS A 286 -2.82 -34.24 -23.25
CA HIS A 286 -2.40 -34.24 -21.85
C HIS A 286 -1.21 -33.29 -21.62
N VAL A 287 -0.31 -33.17 -22.59
CA VAL A 287 0.83 -32.24 -22.52
C VAL A 287 0.35 -30.79 -22.66
N GLN A 288 -0.61 -30.52 -23.55
CA GLN A 288 -1.24 -29.21 -23.70
C GLN A 288 -1.99 -28.82 -22.42
N ALA A 289 -2.90 -29.66 -21.93
CA ALA A 289 -3.62 -29.42 -20.69
C ALA A 289 -2.66 -29.22 -19.50
N ALA A 290 -1.59 -30.03 -19.42
CA ALA A 290 -0.55 -29.84 -18.42
C ALA A 290 0.18 -28.51 -18.57
N CYS A 291 0.48 -28.04 -19.79
CA CYS A 291 1.13 -26.75 -20.01
C CYS A 291 0.23 -25.58 -19.58
N VAL A 292 -1.06 -25.64 -19.92
CA VAL A 292 -2.07 -24.64 -19.50
C VAL A 292 -2.20 -24.62 -17.97
N ILE A 293 -2.40 -25.79 -17.36
CA ILE A 293 -2.51 -25.92 -15.90
C ILE A 293 -1.22 -25.45 -15.23
N GLN A 294 -0.05 -25.77 -15.79
CA GLN A 294 1.24 -25.36 -15.25
C GLN A 294 1.45 -23.84 -15.37
N ALA A 295 1.12 -23.21 -16.50
CA ALA A 295 1.22 -21.77 -16.69
C ALA A 295 0.27 -21.03 -15.75
N ALA A 296 -0.99 -21.45 -15.67
CA ALA A 296 -1.99 -20.89 -14.77
C ALA A 296 -1.61 -21.07 -13.29
N TRP A 297 -1.18 -22.28 -12.90
CA TRP A 297 -0.74 -22.58 -11.53
C TRP A 297 0.54 -21.84 -11.14
N ARG A 298 1.53 -21.74 -12.03
CA ARG A 298 2.76 -21.00 -11.77
C ARG A 298 2.49 -19.51 -11.65
N SER A 299 1.65 -18.95 -12.52
CA SER A 299 1.18 -17.58 -12.41
C SER A 299 0.51 -17.32 -11.07
N TYR A 300 -0.45 -18.19 -10.69
CA TYR A 300 -1.11 -18.13 -9.39
C TYR A 300 -0.13 -18.24 -8.22
N ARG A 301 0.81 -19.19 -8.26
CA ARG A 301 1.81 -19.44 -7.22
C ARG A 301 2.79 -18.28 -7.06
N THR A 302 3.28 -17.74 -8.17
CA THR A 302 4.19 -16.59 -8.17
C THR A 302 3.46 -15.33 -7.69
N ARG A 303 2.22 -15.09 -8.15
CA ARG A 303 1.37 -14.01 -7.62
C ARG A 303 1.09 -14.19 -6.12
N ARG A 304 0.80 -15.40 -5.64
CA ARG A 304 0.63 -15.73 -4.20
C ARG A 304 1.90 -15.41 -3.40
N ARG A 305 3.08 -15.80 -3.89
CA ARG A 305 4.36 -15.55 -3.22
C ARG A 305 4.63 -14.05 -3.11
N VAL A 306 4.51 -13.30 -4.22
CA VAL A 306 4.69 -11.84 -4.25
C VAL A 306 3.67 -11.13 -3.35
N LYS A 307 2.38 -11.54 -3.39
CA LYS A 307 1.33 -11.03 -2.50
C LYS A 307 1.60 -11.35 -1.02
N SER A 308 2.16 -12.52 -0.71
CA SER A 308 2.52 -12.87 0.68
C SER A 308 3.65 -11.97 1.22
N LEU A 309 4.62 -11.64 0.36
CA LEU A 309 5.72 -10.73 0.69
C LEU A 309 5.21 -9.29 0.89
N SER A 310 4.36 -8.79 -0.01
CA SER A 310 3.79 -7.43 0.14
C SER A 310 2.89 -7.29 1.36
N ARG A 311 2.13 -8.35 1.72
CA ARG A 311 1.35 -8.42 2.97
C ARG A 311 2.25 -8.44 4.21
N ALA A 312 3.34 -9.21 4.19
CA ALA A 312 4.31 -9.25 5.28
C ALA A 312 4.99 -7.89 5.49
N VAL A 313 5.43 -7.24 4.41
CA VAL A 313 6.01 -5.89 4.43
C VAL A 313 5.00 -4.86 4.94
N SER A 314 3.75 -4.89 4.45
CA SER A 314 2.68 -4.00 4.91
C SER A 314 2.39 -4.19 6.41
N THR A 315 2.40 -5.43 6.89
CA THR A 315 2.19 -5.76 8.31
C THR A 315 3.34 -5.25 9.16
N LEU A 316 4.57 -5.42 8.69
CA LEU A 316 5.77 -4.91 9.36
C LEU A 316 5.76 -3.38 9.44
N GLN A 317 5.45 -2.69 8.35
CA GLN A 317 5.35 -1.24 8.30
C GLN A 317 4.24 -0.69 9.23
N ARG A 318 3.07 -1.35 9.27
CA ARG A 318 1.99 -0.99 10.21
C ARG A 318 2.42 -1.17 11.67
N ARG A 319 3.05 -2.30 12.00
CA ARG A 319 3.57 -2.56 13.36
C ARG A 319 4.65 -1.56 13.76
N TYR A 320 5.56 -1.22 12.85
CA TYR A 320 6.59 -0.21 13.08
C TYR A 320 5.99 1.18 13.36
N ARG A 321 5.04 1.63 12.52
CA ARG A 321 4.34 2.92 12.72
C ARG A 321 3.56 2.95 14.05
N ALA A 322 2.87 1.87 14.39
CA ALA A 322 2.15 1.76 15.66
C ALA A 322 3.08 1.78 16.88
N ARG A 323 4.22 1.06 16.81
CA ARG A 323 5.25 1.09 17.85
C ARG A 323 5.83 2.48 18.05
N ARG A 324 6.11 3.20 16.97
CA ARG A 324 6.63 4.57 17.01
C ARG A 324 5.65 5.54 17.65
N ARG A 325 4.34 5.46 17.32
CA ARG A 325 3.29 6.27 17.96
C ARG A 325 3.17 5.98 19.45
N ARG A 326 3.19 4.71 19.86
CA ARG A 326 3.15 4.33 21.28
C ARG A 326 4.34 4.88 22.05
N GLN A 327 5.55 4.83 21.48
CA GLN A 327 6.73 5.40 22.11
C GLN A 327 6.62 6.93 22.26
N GLN A 328 6.13 7.64 21.25
CA GLN A 328 5.88 9.08 21.34
C GLN A 328 4.87 9.41 22.45
N GLN A 329 3.71 8.73 22.45
CA GLN A 329 2.69 8.92 23.48
C GLN A 329 3.21 8.61 24.89
N GLN A 330 4.02 7.55 25.06
CA GLN A 330 4.65 7.24 26.35
C GLN A 330 5.65 8.31 26.78
N THR A 331 6.38 8.90 25.83
CA THR A 331 7.37 9.95 26.13
C THR A 331 6.66 11.24 26.53
N GLU A 332 5.58 11.60 25.82
CA GLU A 332 4.72 12.73 26.15
C GLU A 332 4.03 12.54 27.50
N ALA A 333 3.47 11.35 27.77
CA ALA A 333 2.86 11.03 29.05
C ALA A 333 3.85 11.17 30.22
N ARG A 334 5.09 10.69 30.06
CA ARG A 334 6.15 10.87 31.06
C ARG A 334 6.46 12.33 31.31
N ARG A 335 6.59 13.14 30.24
CA ARG A 335 6.81 14.59 30.37
C ARG A 335 5.66 15.27 31.11
N TRP A 336 4.41 14.90 30.80
CA TRP A 336 3.24 15.40 31.51
C TRP A 336 3.22 15.00 32.99
N GLU A 337 3.60 13.76 33.31
CA GLU A 337 3.71 13.29 34.70
C GLU A 337 4.83 14.01 35.47
N GLU A 338 5.99 14.23 34.85
CA GLU A 338 7.11 14.97 35.41
C GLU A 338 6.73 16.43 35.68
N GLU A 339 6.09 17.10 34.72
CA GLU A 339 5.61 18.48 34.85
C GLU A 339 4.56 18.60 35.96
N LEU A 340 3.59 17.68 36.01
CA LEU A 340 2.59 17.66 37.08
C LEU A 340 3.25 17.43 38.45
N SER A 341 4.22 16.51 38.52
CA SER A 341 4.97 16.23 39.75
C SER A 341 5.75 17.46 40.23
N TYR A 342 6.37 18.18 39.31
CA TYR A 342 7.06 19.44 39.58
C TYR A 342 6.09 20.51 40.09
N GLN A 343 4.95 20.70 39.43
CA GLN A 343 3.93 21.66 39.87
C GLN A 343 3.39 21.34 41.27
N VAL A 344 3.13 20.06 41.57
CA VAL A 344 2.71 19.62 42.90
C VAL A 344 3.81 19.89 43.93
N PHE A 345 5.07 19.61 43.61
CA PHE A 345 6.21 19.90 44.48
C PHE A 345 6.31 21.40 44.80
N VAL A 346 6.26 22.27 43.78
CA VAL A 346 6.33 23.73 43.94
C VAL A 346 5.14 24.24 44.78
N ARG A 347 3.91 23.80 44.49
CA ARG A 347 2.73 24.19 45.27
C ARG A 347 2.86 23.78 46.74
N ARG A 348 3.35 22.57 47.02
CA ARG A 348 3.61 22.11 48.39
C ARG A 348 4.69 22.95 49.08
N GLN A 349 5.79 23.26 48.39
CA GLN A 349 6.86 24.08 48.94
C GLN A 349 6.37 25.50 49.27
N GLN A 350 5.63 26.12 48.36
CA GLN A 350 5.02 27.44 48.58
C GLN A 350 4.03 27.41 49.74
N ALA A 351 3.16 26.39 49.83
CA ALA A 351 2.23 26.24 50.93
C ALA A 351 2.96 26.11 52.28
N ARG A 352 4.03 25.31 52.35
CA ARG A 352 4.89 25.22 53.55
C ARG A 352 5.50 26.57 53.89
N ARG A 353 6.06 27.30 52.93
CA ARG A 353 6.66 28.63 53.18
C ARG A 353 5.63 29.61 53.73
N ARG A 354 4.44 29.67 53.12
CA ARG A 354 3.33 30.52 53.57
C ARG A 354 2.86 30.16 54.98
N PHE A 355 2.78 28.86 55.29
CA PHE A 355 2.47 28.38 56.64
C PHE A 355 3.50 28.86 57.67
N HIS A 356 4.80 28.61 57.43
CA HIS A 356 5.87 29.05 58.35
C HIS A 356 5.96 30.58 58.47
N GLN A 357 5.63 31.34 57.43
CA GLN A 357 5.55 32.80 57.50
C GLN A 357 4.40 33.26 58.39
N LYS A 358 3.20 32.68 58.24
CA LYS A 358 2.04 32.98 59.11
C LYS A 358 2.34 32.65 60.57
N GLN A 359 2.94 31.48 60.83
CA GLN A 359 3.29 31.05 62.18
C GLN A 359 4.34 32.00 62.82
N ARG A 360 5.37 32.41 62.07
CA ARG A 360 6.35 33.40 62.55
C ARG A 360 5.70 34.75 62.89
N ARG A 361 4.81 35.26 62.03
CA ARG A 361 4.09 36.51 62.30
C ARG A 361 3.22 36.41 63.54
N LEU A 362 2.54 35.30 63.74
CA LEU A 362 1.71 35.10 64.92
C LEU A 362 2.56 35.09 66.20
N LEU A 363 3.69 34.37 66.20
CA LEU A 363 4.61 34.32 67.34
C LEU A 363 5.23 35.68 67.67
N GLN A 364 5.44 36.55 66.67
CA GLN A 364 5.92 37.93 66.89
C GLN A 364 4.89 38.83 67.58
N LEU A 365 3.59 38.50 67.48
CA LEU A 365 2.49 39.30 68.04
C LEU A 365 2.01 38.77 69.40
N LEU A 366 2.43 37.58 69.79
CA LEU A 366 1.98 36.91 71.02
C LEU A 366 2.76 37.41 72.25
N PRO A 367 2.08 37.70 73.37
CA PRO A 367 2.73 37.92 74.67
C PRO A 367 3.58 36.71 75.11
N ALA A 368 4.72 36.96 75.75
CA ALA A 368 5.71 35.93 76.08
C ALA A 368 5.16 34.83 77.01
N ASP A 369 4.24 35.19 77.90
CA ASP A 369 3.54 34.29 78.83
C ASP A 369 2.58 33.32 78.13
N GLN A 370 2.13 33.64 76.91
CA GLN A 370 1.17 32.83 76.13
C GLN A 370 1.82 31.96 75.05
N VAL A 371 3.11 32.12 74.79
CA VAL A 371 3.82 31.37 73.74
C VAL A 371 3.81 29.86 74.02
N GLN A 372 4.03 29.46 75.27
CA GLN A 372 4.13 28.05 75.65
C GLN A 372 2.80 27.30 75.55
N SER A 373 1.70 27.92 75.97
CA SER A 373 0.36 27.33 75.87
C SER A 373 -0.07 27.18 74.41
N TYR A 374 0.26 28.16 73.56
CA TYR A 374 0.03 28.09 72.12
C TYR A 374 0.82 26.93 71.45
N LEU A 375 2.10 26.77 71.77
CA LEU A 375 2.92 25.69 71.21
C LEU A 375 2.38 24.30 71.60
N GLN A 376 1.98 24.10 72.85
CA GLN A 376 1.36 22.86 73.31
C GLN A 376 0.06 22.54 72.57
N GLU A 377 -0.77 23.54 72.29
CA GLU A 377 -2.01 23.35 71.53
C GLU A 377 -1.72 23.01 70.06
N VAL A 378 -0.71 23.62 69.46
CA VAL A 378 -0.25 23.27 68.10
C VAL A 378 0.28 21.83 68.04
N GLU A 379 1.05 21.39 69.03
CA GLU A 379 1.52 20.01 69.14
C GLU A 379 0.37 19.01 69.26
N ARG A 380 -0.62 19.29 70.13
CA ARG A 380 -1.83 18.46 70.27
C ARG A 380 -2.59 18.34 68.95
N ARG A 381 -2.83 19.45 68.25
CA ARG A 381 -3.50 19.45 66.94
C ARG A 381 -2.70 18.69 65.88
N ALA A 382 -1.38 18.87 65.86
CA ALA A 382 -0.50 18.15 64.94
C ALA A 382 -0.56 16.64 65.19
N ALA A 383 -0.56 16.20 66.46
CA ALA A 383 -0.70 14.80 66.83
C ALA A 383 -2.00 14.20 66.31
N VAL A 384 -3.13 14.89 66.46
CA VAL A 384 -4.44 14.44 65.94
C VAL A 384 -4.43 14.31 64.41
N VAL A 385 -3.82 15.26 63.70
CA VAL A 385 -3.69 15.20 62.23
C VAL A 385 -2.82 14.02 61.81
N ILE A 386 -1.65 13.84 62.42
CA ILE A 386 -0.74 12.74 62.09
C ILE A 386 -1.42 11.38 62.35
N GLN A 387 -2.07 11.24 63.51
CA GLN A 387 -2.78 10.02 63.89
C GLN A 387 -3.94 9.71 62.94
N SER A 388 -4.72 10.71 62.52
CA SER A 388 -5.83 10.49 61.58
C SER A 388 -5.33 10.08 60.19
N PHE A 389 -4.27 10.71 59.68
CA PHE A 389 -3.62 10.30 58.43
C PHE A 389 -3.07 8.87 58.50
N TRP A 390 -2.43 8.49 59.61
CA TRP A 390 -1.91 7.15 59.81
C TRP A 390 -3.02 6.09 59.87
N ARG A 391 -4.09 6.36 60.63
CA ARG A 391 -5.28 5.49 60.68
C ARG A 391 -5.87 5.29 59.28
N GLY A 392 -6.03 6.38 58.51
CA GLY A 392 -6.52 6.30 57.14
C GLY A 392 -5.59 5.55 56.18
N PHE A 393 -4.27 5.72 56.29
CA PHE A 393 -3.29 4.97 55.50
C PHE A 393 -3.37 3.47 55.79
N ARG A 394 -3.42 3.10 57.07
CA ARG A 394 -3.53 1.71 57.52
C ARG A 394 -4.80 1.04 56.99
N GLU A 395 -5.95 1.71 57.08
CA GLU A 395 -7.22 1.16 56.58
C GLU A 395 -7.25 1.01 55.06
N ARG A 396 -6.71 1.98 54.30
CA ARG A 396 -6.58 1.83 52.85
C ARG A 396 -5.68 0.67 52.45
N ARG A 397 -4.58 0.46 53.18
CA ARG A 397 -3.67 -0.67 52.94
C ARG A 397 -4.36 -2.01 53.22
N ARG A 398 -5.05 -2.11 54.36
CA ARG A 398 -5.87 -3.29 54.71
C ARG A 398 -6.91 -3.60 53.63
N TYR A 399 -7.65 -2.58 53.16
CA TYR A 399 -8.65 -2.75 52.12
C TYR A 399 -8.04 -3.25 50.80
N GLN A 400 -6.91 -2.67 50.37
CA GLN A 400 -6.20 -3.11 49.17
C GLN A 400 -5.69 -4.55 49.28
N ASP A 401 -5.16 -4.93 50.44
CA ASP A 401 -4.69 -6.30 50.68
C ASP A 401 -5.87 -7.28 50.65
N THR A 402 -6.99 -6.96 51.31
CA THR A 402 -8.22 -7.77 51.27
C THR A 402 -8.76 -7.90 49.85
N GLN A 403 -8.86 -6.80 49.08
CA GLN A 403 -9.30 -6.87 47.68
C GLN A 403 -8.41 -7.76 46.82
N ARG A 404 -7.09 -7.64 46.97
CA ARG A 404 -6.13 -8.51 46.25
C ARG A 404 -6.30 -9.97 46.63
N HIS A 405 -6.53 -10.28 47.90
CA HIS A 405 -6.81 -11.65 48.35
C HIS A 405 -8.12 -12.19 47.78
N THR A 406 -9.20 -11.40 47.79
CA THR A 406 -10.50 -11.80 47.21
C THR A 406 -10.41 -12.05 45.72
N LEU A 407 -9.74 -11.17 44.96
CA LEU A 407 -9.53 -11.34 43.51
C LEU A 407 -8.72 -12.60 43.17
N ARG A 408 -7.70 -12.92 43.99
CA ARG A 408 -6.93 -14.15 43.82
C ARG A 408 -7.77 -15.39 44.14
N GLN A 409 -8.62 -15.34 45.15
CA GLN A 409 -9.52 -16.45 45.47
C GLN A 409 -10.59 -16.68 44.41
N THR A 410 -11.20 -15.61 43.86
CA THR A 410 -12.18 -15.74 42.78
C THR A 410 -11.55 -16.32 41.52
N GLN A 411 -10.34 -15.88 41.15
CA GLN A 411 -9.59 -16.47 40.02
C GLN A 411 -9.31 -17.96 40.23
N LYS A 412 -8.88 -18.38 41.43
CA LYS A 412 -8.67 -19.80 41.76
C LYS A 412 -9.97 -20.62 41.68
N ARG A 413 -11.08 -20.07 42.19
CA ARG A 413 -12.40 -20.72 42.11
C ARG A 413 -12.90 -20.85 40.68
N GLN A 414 -12.72 -19.83 39.85
CA GLN A 414 -13.05 -19.88 38.42
C GLN A 414 -12.22 -20.93 37.68
N GLN A 415 -10.91 -21.02 37.95
CA GLN A 415 -10.05 -22.06 37.38
C GLN A 415 -10.50 -23.46 37.81
N ALA A 416 -10.76 -23.68 39.10
CA ALA A 416 -11.26 -24.96 39.60
C ALA A 416 -12.62 -25.34 38.99
N ALA A 417 -13.53 -24.38 38.84
CA ALA A 417 -14.83 -24.60 38.19
C ALA A 417 -14.67 -24.97 36.70
N MET A 418 -13.78 -24.31 35.96
CA MET A 418 -13.47 -24.69 34.58
C MET A 418 -12.89 -26.10 34.50
N THR A 419 -11.97 -26.48 35.41
CA THR A 419 -11.40 -27.83 35.47
C THR A 419 -12.47 -28.89 35.74
N LEU A 420 -13.41 -28.64 36.66
CA LEU A 420 -14.53 -29.55 36.93
C LEU A 420 -15.50 -29.64 35.75
N GLN A 421 -15.83 -28.52 35.10
CA GLN A 421 -16.69 -28.51 33.91
C GLN A 421 -16.07 -29.29 32.75
N THR A 422 -14.76 -29.19 32.54
CA THR A 422 -14.03 -29.98 31.53
C THR A 422 -13.90 -31.45 31.89
N ALA A 423 -13.94 -31.81 33.18
CA ALA A 423 -13.87 -33.20 33.64
C ALA A 423 -15.25 -33.90 33.59
N VAL A 424 -16.35 -33.17 33.75
CA VAL A 424 -17.73 -33.71 33.75
C VAL A 424 -18.33 -33.78 32.34
N CYS A 425 -17.92 -32.89 31.42
CA CYS A 425 -18.28 -32.95 30.00
C CYS A 425 -17.04 -33.13 29.14
N PRO A 426 -16.53 -34.37 28.94
CA PRO A 426 -15.52 -34.60 27.93
C PRO A 426 -16.09 -34.24 26.54
N PRO A 427 -15.31 -33.59 25.65
CA PRO A 427 -15.76 -33.31 24.30
C PRO A 427 -16.08 -34.64 23.61
N VAL A 428 -17.31 -34.77 23.12
CA VAL A 428 -17.72 -35.90 22.28
C VAL A 428 -16.78 -35.91 21.07
N PRO A 429 -16.01 -36.97 20.82
CA PRO A 429 -15.17 -37.05 19.63
C PRO A 429 -16.07 -37.08 18.40
N THR A 430 -15.87 -36.11 17.51
CA THR A 430 -16.51 -36.03 16.18
C THR A 430 -15.98 -37.09 15.24
#